data_AF-A0A848GLV7-F1
#
_entry.id   AF-A0A848GLV7-F1
#
_cell.length_a   1.000
_cell.length_b   1.000
_cell.length_c   1.000
_cell.angle_alpha   90.00
_cell.angle_beta   90.00
_cell.angle_gamma   90.00
#
_symmetry.space_group_name_H-M   'P 1'
#
loop_
_entity.id
_entity.type
_entity.pdbx_description
1 polymer ?
#
loop_
_entity_poly.entity_id
_entity_poly.type
_entity_poly.pdbx_seq_one_letter_code
_entity_poly.pdbx_strand_id
1 'polypeptide(L)'
;MRGRPTTYDSDAVVLKAQEVFWEKGYSATSLQDLQTATQMGSGSLYNTFRGGKKELFSKALQQRREAFLAFKQEMKQHPAPIELIKDFFRSLAEADEHTHMKGCIVANTVTALAFVDNDLEAEAVGILKDVERMFTDTIREAQRSGTITNPADAAVLGRYLITCWNGLNVTRRMHPNKEKMKELIGIQLSILA
;
A
#
# COMPACT_ATOMS: atom_id res chain seq x y z
N MET A 1 -39.71 -2.92 -16.59
CA MET A 1 -39.10 -4.14 -16.02
C MET A 1 -38.33 -3.75 -14.77
N ARG A 2 -38.81 -4.16 -13.58
CA ARG A 2 -38.09 -3.94 -12.31
C ARG A 2 -36.95 -4.95 -12.25
N GLY A 3 -35.72 -4.48 -12.44
CA GLY A 3 -34.52 -5.31 -12.29
C GLY A 3 -34.45 -5.84 -10.86
N ARG A 4 -34.20 -7.15 -10.73
CA ARG A 4 -33.94 -7.82 -9.45
C ARG A 4 -32.82 -7.07 -8.72
N PRO A 5 -32.99 -6.62 -7.47
CA PRO A 5 -31.92 -5.93 -6.77
C PRO A 5 -30.82 -6.95 -6.46
N THR A 6 -29.75 -6.92 -7.25
CA THR A 6 -28.52 -7.61 -6.92
C THR A 6 -27.81 -6.74 -5.89
N THR A 7 -27.94 -7.07 -4.61
CA THR A 7 -27.12 -6.50 -3.55
C THR A 7 -25.71 -7.05 -3.73
N TYR A 8 -24.86 -6.30 -4.44
CA TYR A 8 -23.43 -6.58 -4.48
C TYR A 8 -22.82 -6.14 -3.16
N ASP A 9 -21.99 -6.98 -2.57
CA ASP A 9 -21.11 -6.58 -1.48
C ASP A 9 -20.09 -5.59 -2.04
N SER A 10 -20.22 -4.32 -1.65
CA SER A 10 -19.37 -3.24 -2.15
C SER A 10 -17.89 -3.50 -1.88
N ASP A 11 -17.57 -4.17 -0.78
CA ASP A 11 -16.18 -4.36 -0.35
C ASP A 11 -15.53 -5.47 -1.18
N ALA A 12 -16.27 -6.56 -1.45
CA ALA A 12 -15.84 -7.60 -2.37
C ALA A 12 -15.63 -7.07 -3.80
N VAL A 13 -16.47 -6.12 -4.24
CA VAL A 13 -16.30 -5.48 -5.55
C VAL A 13 -15.07 -4.59 -5.58
N VAL A 14 -14.81 -3.82 -4.52
CA VAL A 14 -13.61 -2.98 -4.42
C VAL A 14 -12.35 -3.84 -4.44
N LEU A 15 -12.32 -4.99 -3.74
CA LEU A 15 -11.19 -5.92 -3.76
C LEU A 15 -10.90 -6.43 -5.18
N LYS A 16 -11.92 -6.85 -5.92
CA LYS A 16 -11.77 -7.30 -7.31
C LYS A 16 -11.27 -6.19 -8.24
N ALA A 17 -11.75 -4.96 -8.04
CA ALA A 17 -11.30 -3.80 -8.81
C ALA A 17 -9.86 -3.40 -8.46
N GLN A 18 -9.49 -3.50 -7.18
CA GLN A 18 -8.17 -3.20 -6.66
C GLN A 18 -7.09 -4.06 -7.34
N GLU A 19 -7.37 -5.35 -7.60
CA GLU A 19 -6.46 -6.23 -8.35
C GLU A 19 -6.16 -5.70 -9.76
N VAL A 20 -7.19 -5.30 -10.51
CA VAL A 20 -7.02 -4.72 -11.85
C VAL A 20 -6.24 -3.41 -11.79
N PHE A 21 -6.52 -2.56 -10.80
CA PHE A 21 -5.80 -1.32 -10.61
C PHE A 21 -4.33 -1.54 -10.23
N TRP A 22 -4.00 -2.62 -9.53
CA TRP A 22 -2.62 -2.97 -9.21
C TRP A 22 -1.82 -3.34 -10.46
N GLU A 23 -2.45 -4.08 -11.38
CA GLU A 23 -1.81 -4.55 -12.60
C GLU A 23 -1.67 -3.45 -13.66
N LYS A 24 -2.75 -2.67 -13.86
CA LYS A 24 -2.83 -1.71 -14.97
C LYS A 24 -2.61 -0.26 -14.54
N GLY A 25 -2.79 0.06 -13.26
CA GLY A 25 -2.86 1.44 -12.78
C GLY A 25 -4.18 2.12 -13.12
N TYR A 26 -4.47 3.25 -12.46
CA TYR A 26 -5.74 3.97 -12.62
C TYR A 26 -6.05 4.37 -14.07
N SER A 27 -5.07 4.97 -14.76
CA SER A 27 -5.27 5.56 -16.08
C SER A 27 -5.53 4.51 -17.16
N ALA A 28 -4.83 3.37 -17.12
CA ALA A 28 -4.96 2.31 -18.13
C ALA A 28 -6.11 1.30 -17.83
N THR A 29 -6.71 1.36 -16.65
CA THR A 29 -7.92 0.57 -16.34
C THR A 29 -9.15 1.19 -17.02
N SER A 30 -9.77 0.40 -17.90
CA SER A 30 -11.02 0.73 -18.59
C SER A 30 -12.24 0.27 -17.81
N LEU A 31 -13.42 0.78 -18.19
CA LEU A 31 -14.69 0.29 -17.64
C LEU A 31 -14.88 -1.21 -17.95
N GLN A 32 -14.47 -1.68 -19.12
CA GLN A 32 -14.60 -3.08 -19.52
C GLN A 32 -13.77 -4.01 -18.63
N ASP A 33 -12.55 -3.60 -18.27
CA ASP A 33 -11.71 -4.36 -17.33
C ASP A 33 -12.41 -4.50 -15.97
N LEU A 34 -12.97 -3.39 -15.46
CA LEU A 34 -13.69 -3.38 -14.19
C LEU A 34 -14.94 -4.26 -14.24
N GLN A 35 -15.73 -4.19 -15.31
CA GLN A 35 -16.89 -5.05 -15.48
C GLN A 35 -16.51 -6.53 -15.51
N THR A 36 -15.41 -6.86 -16.18
CA THR A 36 -14.91 -8.23 -16.29
C THR A 36 -14.48 -8.76 -14.92
N ALA A 37 -13.68 -7.99 -14.17
CA ALA A 37 -13.21 -8.39 -12.86
C ALA A 37 -14.33 -8.45 -11.80
N THR A 38 -15.22 -7.46 -11.79
CA THR A 38 -16.29 -7.33 -10.78
C THR A 38 -17.54 -8.14 -11.10
N GLN A 39 -17.68 -8.60 -12.36
CA GLN A 39 -18.89 -9.23 -12.90
C GLN A 39 -20.15 -8.34 -12.81
N MET A 40 -19.95 -7.02 -12.78
CA MET A 40 -21.03 -6.05 -12.76
C MET A 40 -21.27 -5.45 -14.15
N GLY A 41 -22.54 -5.24 -14.50
CA GLY A 41 -22.91 -4.43 -15.66
C GLY A 41 -22.62 -2.94 -15.43
N SER A 42 -22.40 -2.15 -16.50
CA SER A 42 -22.06 -0.73 -16.38
C SER A 42 -23.08 0.06 -15.55
N GLY A 43 -24.38 -0.18 -15.76
CA GLY A 43 -25.44 0.46 -14.99
C GLY A 43 -25.39 0.11 -13.50
N SER A 44 -25.09 -1.14 -13.16
CA SER A 44 -24.91 -1.54 -11.76
C SER A 44 -23.68 -0.88 -11.13
N LEU A 45 -22.55 -0.82 -11.85
CA LEU A 45 -21.34 -0.14 -11.36
C LEU A 45 -21.62 1.33 -11.04
N TYR A 46 -22.26 2.07 -11.95
CA TYR A 46 -22.58 3.49 -11.70
C TYR A 46 -23.68 3.69 -10.64
N ASN A 47 -24.58 2.73 -10.47
CA ASN A 47 -25.57 2.77 -9.39
C ASN A 47 -24.92 2.54 -8.02
N THR A 48 -23.94 1.64 -7.93
CA THR A 48 -23.23 1.32 -6.69
C THR A 48 -22.13 2.35 -6.36
N PHE A 49 -21.35 2.76 -7.37
CA PHE A 49 -20.27 3.74 -7.28
C PHE A 49 -20.61 4.92 -8.18
N ARG A 50 -21.29 5.93 -7.61
CA ARG A 50 -21.77 7.11 -8.35
C ARG A 50 -20.63 7.93 -8.95
N GLY A 51 -19.47 7.96 -8.31
CA GLY A 51 -18.24 8.56 -8.82
C GLY A 51 -17.45 7.66 -9.78
N GLY A 52 -18.03 6.52 -10.18
CA GLY A 52 -17.48 5.60 -11.17
C GLY A 52 -16.08 5.10 -10.82
N LYS A 53 -15.19 5.08 -11.83
CA LYS A 53 -13.82 4.59 -11.68
C LYS A 53 -13.03 5.33 -10.59
N LYS A 54 -13.21 6.66 -10.46
CA LYS A 54 -12.49 7.47 -9.47
C LYS A 54 -12.90 7.08 -8.03
N GLU A 55 -14.19 6.96 -7.77
CA GLU A 55 -14.67 6.50 -6.46
C GLU A 55 -14.18 5.08 -6.15
N LEU A 56 -14.27 4.17 -7.12
CA LEU A 56 -13.84 2.78 -6.94
C LEU A 56 -12.33 2.68 -6.65
N PHE A 57 -11.52 3.50 -7.32
CA PHE A 57 -10.08 3.57 -7.08
C PHE A 57 -9.74 4.20 -5.73
N SER A 58 -10.42 5.28 -5.33
CA SER A 58 -10.28 5.87 -3.99
C SER A 58 -10.61 4.84 -2.90
N LYS A 59 -11.72 4.10 -3.04
CA LYS A 59 -12.05 2.99 -2.11
C LYS A 59 -10.95 1.91 -2.07
N ALA A 60 -10.33 1.59 -3.21
CA ALA A 60 -9.20 0.66 -3.24
C ALA A 60 -7.96 1.21 -2.51
N LEU A 61 -7.70 2.52 -2.55
CA LEU A 61 -6.66 3.15 -1.72
C LEU A 61 -7.01 3.11 -0.24
N GLN A 62 -8.27 3.34 0.13
CA GLN A 62 -8.74 3.29 1.52
C GLN A 62 -8.63 1.89 2.12
N GLN A 63 -8.92 0.82 1.38
CA GLN A 63 -8.68 -0.55 1.86
C GLN A 63 -7.20 -0.77 2.22
N ARG A 64 -6.28 -0.18 1.45
CA ARG A 64 -4.86 -0.24 1.79
C ARG A 64 -4.53 0.60 3.02
N ARG A 65 -5.17 1.76 3.20
CA ARG A 65 -5.07 2.56 4.42
C ARG A 65 -5.52 1.78 5.65
N GLU A 66 -6.65 1.07 5.56
CA GLU A 66 -7.17 0.22 6.63
C GLU A 66 -6.18 -0.89 7.01
N ALA A 67 -5.54 -1.54 6.03
CA ALA A 67 -4.49 -2.52 6.28
C ALA A 67 -3.29 -1.91 7.04
N PHE A 68 -2.86 -0.69 6.69
CA PHE A 68 -1.81 0.01 7.43
C PHE A 68 -2.26 0.43 8.85
N LEU A 69 -3.53 0.80 9.02
CA LEU A 69 -4.09 1.10 10.34
C LEU A 69 -4.16 -0.15 11.22
N ALA A 70 -4.56 -1.30 10.67
CA ALA A 70 -4.54 -2.57 11.38
C ALA A 70 -3.11 -2.93 11.82
N PHE A 71 -2.14 -2.82 10.92
CA PHE A 71 -0.72 -3.02 11.23
C PHE A 71 -0.20 -2.05 12.31
N LYS A 72 -0.66 -0.78 12.29
CA LYS A 72 -0.36 0.19 13.35
C LYS A 72 -0.90 -0.26 14.71
N GLN A 73 -2.11 -0.84 14.76
CA GLN A 73 -2.67 -1.34 16.02
C GLN A 73 -1.91 -2.57 16.52
N GLU A 74 -1.51 -3.47 15.62
CA GLU A 74 -0.68 -4.62 15.94
C GLU A 74 0.65 -4.18 16.57
N MET A 75 1.35 -3.22 15.94
CA MET A 75 2.60 -2.67 16.49
C MET A 75 2.46 -2.10 17.90
N LYS A 76 1.34 -1.46 18.23
CA LYS A 76 1.12 -0.92 19.59
C LYS A 76 1.02 -2.00 20.67
N GLN A 77 0.63 -3.22 20.29
CA GLN A 77 0.46 -4.35 21.22
C GLN A 77 1.62 -5.35 21.14
N HIS A 78 2.48 -5.23 20.13
CA HIS A 78 3.56 -6.17 19.88
C HIS A 78 4.72 -5.96 20.89
N PRO A 79 5.29 -7.03 21.48
CA PRO A 79 6.40 -6.90 22.44
C PRO A 79 7.71 -6.42 21.80
N ALA A 80 7.86 -6.58 20.49
CA ALA A 80 9.04 -6.16 19.72
C ALA A 80 8.62 -5.40 18.44
N PRO A 81 8.12 -4.16 18.55
CA PRO A 81 7.51 -3.47 17.42
C PRO A 81 8.53 -3.11 16.32
N ILE A 82 9.82 -2.95 16.66
CA ILE A 82 10.89 -2.76 15.68
C ILE A 82 11.12 -4.01 14.83
N GLU A 83 11.08 -5.21 15.42
CA GLU A 83 11.17 -6.44 14.62
C GLU A 83 9.95 -6.60 13.72
N LEU A 84 8.76 -6.22 14.18
CA LEU A 84 7.56 -6.23 13.34
C LEU A 84 7.69 -5.28 12.13
N ILE A 85 8.32 -4.11 12.29
CA ILE A 85 8.70 -3.25 11.15
C ILE A 85 9.69 -3.97 10.24
N LYS A 86 10.75 -4.59 10.78
CA LYS A 86 11.74 -5.30 9.96
C LYS A 86 11.11 -6.45 9.18
N ASP A 87 10.22 -7.21 9.80
CA ASP A 87 9.49 -8.32 9.18
C ASP A 87 8.53 -7.84 8.09
N PHE A 88 7.88 -6.70 8.30
CA PHE A 88 7.09 -6.05 7.26
C PHE A 88 7.90 -5.76 6.00
N PHE A 89 9.15 -5.30 6.13
CA PHE A 89 10.04 -5.11 4.98
C PHE A 89 10.56 -6.44 4.41
N ARG A 90 10.97 -7.39 5.26
CA ARG A 90 11.44 -8.73 4.83
C ARG A 90 10.37 -9.48 4.03
N SER A 91 9.09 -9.31 4.38
CA SER A 91 7.96 -9.92 3.67
C SER A 91 7.92 -9.58 2.18
N LEU A 92 8.47 -8.44 1.77
CA LEU A 92 8.56 -8.06 0.36
C LEU A 92 9.40 -9.04 -0.47
N ALA A 93 10.42 -9.66 0.12
CA ALA A 93 11.26 -10.64 -0.57
C ALA A 93 10.66 -12.05 -0.52
N GLU A 94 9.71 -12.33 0.38
CA GLU A 94 9.09 -13.65 0.52
C GLU A 94 7.84 -13.83 -0.34
N ALA A 95 7.24 -12.74 -0.83
CA ALA A 95 6.07 -12.74 -1.70
C ALA A 95 6.20 -13.72 -2.89
N ASP A 96 5.10 -14.36 -3.29
CA ASP A 96 5.05 -15.14 -4.54
C ASP A 96 5.36 -14.24 -5.75
N GLU A 97 5.74 -14.83 -6.90
CA GLU A 97 6.17 -14.08 -8.09
C GLU A 97 5.13 -13.04 -8.54
N HIS A 98 3.85 -13.40 -8.53
CA HIS A 98 2.78 -12.51 -8.97
C HIS A 98 2.62 -11.33 -8.01
N THR A 99 2.56 -11.59 -6.70
CA THR A 99 2.53 -10.55 -5.68
C THR A 99 3.78 -9.69 -5.74
N HIS A 100 4.97 -10.30 -5.91
CA HIS A 100 6.25 -9.61 -6.04
C HIS A 100 6.24 -8.59 -7.19
N MET A 101 5.57 -8.85 -8.31
CA MET A 101 5.57 -7.90 -9.42
C MET A 101 4.61 -6.71 -9.25
N LYS A 102 3.63 -6.77 -8.34
CA LYS A 102 2.59 -5.73 -8.17
C LYS A 102 3.07 -4.41 -7.55
N GLY A 103 4.11 -4.42 -6.74
CA GLY A 103 4.51 -3.28 -5.89
C GLY A 103 3.43 -2.90 -4.85
N CYS A 104 3.45 -1.63 -4.45
CA CYS A 104 2.46 -1.04 -3.56
C CYS A 104 1.57 -0.10 -4.37
N ILE A 105 0.26 -0.37 -4.43
CA ILE A 105 -0.69 0.46 -5.21
C ILE A 105 -0.64 1.94 -4.81
N VAL A 106 -0.48 2.24 -3.53
CA VAL A 106 -0.40 3.62 -3.01
C VAL A 106 0.86 4.32 -3.53
N ALA A 107 2.03 3.67 -3.44
CA ALA A 107 3.28 4.22 -3.94
C ALA A 107 3.26 4.39 -5.46
N ASN A 108 2.72 3.40 -6.19
CA ASN A 108 2.51 3.48 -7.63
C ASN A 108 1.56 4.63 -8.01
N THR A 109 0.59 4.95 -7.17
CA THR A 109 -0.36 6.05 -7.42
C THR A 109 0.33 7.40 -7.37
N VAL A 110 1.21 7.62 -6.38
CA VAL A 110 1.98 8.88 -6.27
C VAL A 110 2.82 9.11 -7.52
N THR A 111 3.44 8.07 -8.09
CA THR A 111 4.25 8.21 -9.29
C THR A 111 3.42 8.33 -10.58
N ALA A 112 2.32 7.57 -10.68
CA ALA A 112 1.52 7.49 -11.90
C ALA A 112 0.49 8.63 -12.06
N LEU A 113 0.03 9.22 -10.95
CA LEU A 113 -0.99 10.28 -10.96
C LEU A 113 -0.45 11.68 -10.66
N ALA A 114 0.87 11.82 -10.48
CA ALA A 114 1.52 13.12 -10.43
C ALA A 114 1.07 13.97 -11.62
N PHE A 115 0.44 15.11 -11.34
CA PHE A 115 -0.09 16.05 -12.34
C PHE A 115 -1.27 15.55 -13.20
N VAL A 116 -1.90 14.42 -12.84
CA VAL A 116 -3.05 13.84 -13.56
C VAL A 116 -4.35 13.98 -12.76
N ASP A 117 -4.35 13.58 -11.49
CA ASP A 117 -5.50 13.73 -10.60
C ASP A 117 -5.02 14.10 -9.19
N ASN A 118 -5.11 15.39 -8.87
CA ASN A 118 -4.59 15.95 -7.62
C ASN A 118 -5.28 15.37 -6.38
N ASP A 119 -6.54 14.96 -6.47
CA ASP A 119 -7.27 14.42 -5.31
C ASP A 119 -6.77 13.03 -4.95
N LEU A 120 -6.64 12.16 -5.96
CA LEU A 120 -6.12 10.80 -5.78
C LEU A 120 -4.64 10.80 -5.40
N GLU A 121 -3.86 11.73 -5.95
CA GLU A 121 -2.47 11.95 -5.54
C GLU A 121 -2.41 12.38 -4.07
N ALA A 122 -3.19 13.38 -3.66
CA ALA A 122 -3.22 13.86 -2.28
C ALA A 122 -3.67 12.76 -1.30
N GLU A 123 -4.62 11.93 -1.69
CA GLU A 123 -5.07 10.77 -0.92
C GLU A 123 -3.93 9.76 -0.72
N ALA A 124 -3.24 9.38 -1.80
CA ALA A 124 -2.11 8.44 -1.73
C ALA A 124 -0.95 9.00 -0.89
N VAL A 125 -0.62 10.28 -1.06
CA VAL A 125 0.39 10.99 -0.25
C VAL A 125 -0.01 10.99 1.24
N GLY A 126 -1.29 11.22 1.54
CA GLY A 126 -1.81 11.17 2.91
C GLY A 126 -1.60 9.80 3.56
N ILE A 127 -1.89 8.72 2.83
CA ILE A 127 -1.68 7.34 3.31
C ILE A 127 -0.20 7.08 3.59
N LEU A 128 0.71 7.44 2.68
CA LEU A 128 2.15 7.21 2.90
C LEU A 128 2.71 8.05 4.05
N LYS A 129 2.21 9.28 4.25
CA LYS A 129 2.57 10.11 5.42
C LYS A 129 2.08 9.53 6.74
N ASP A 130 0.93 8.85 6.75
CA ASP A 130 0.45 8.15 7.95
C ASP A 130 1.37 6.96 8.30
N VAL A 131 1.87 6.25 7.28
CA VAL A 131 2.85 5.16 7.42
C VAL A 131 4.21 5.70 7.90
N GLU A 132 4.70 6.81 7.33
CA GLU A 132 5.92 7.50 7.79
C GLU A 132 5.82 7.89 9.28
N ARG A 133 4.68 8.46 9.69
CA ARG A 133 4.44 8.86 11.07
C ARG A 133 4.39 7.65 12.00
N MET A 134 3.74 6.58 11.57
CA MET A 134 3.70 5.31 12.29
C MET A 134 5.11 4.76 12.54
N PHE A 135 5.99 4.72 11.53
CA PHE A 135 7.39 4.33 11.72
C PHE A 135 8.14 5.28 12.65
N THR A 136 7.97 6.58 12.45
CA THR A 136 8.61 7.64 13.26
C THR A 136 8.29 7.47 14.75
N ASP A 137 7.01 7.26 15.08
CA ASP A 137 6.55 7.14 16.46
C ASP A 137 7.10 5.87 17.12
N THR A 138 7.10 4.74 16.39
CA THR A 138 7.68 3.48 16.88
C THR A 138 9.18 3.58 17.11
N ILE A 139 9.93 4.21 16.19
CA ILE A 139 11.39 4.40 16.32
C ILE A 139 11.70 5.32 17.50
N ARG A 140 10.95 6.41 17.66
CA ARG A 140 11.14 7.34 18.77
C ARG A 140 10.99 6.64 20.11
N GLU A 141 9.99 5.78 20.26
CA GLU A 141 9.81 5.01 21.48
C GLU A 141 10.95 4.02 21.71
N ALA A 142 11.39 3.31 20.65
CA ALA A 142 12.52 2.39 20.72
C ALA A 142 13.86 3.08 21.07
N GLN A 143 14.05 4.32 20.64
CA GLN A 143 15.20 5.13 21.06
C GLN A 143 15.11 5.52 22.54
N ARG A 144 13.91 5.88 23.02
CA ARG A 144 13.68 6.21 24.45
C ARG A 144 13.89 5.00 25.37
N SER A 145 13.53 3.80 24.92
CA SER A 145 13.77 2.55 25.65
C SER A 145 15.20 2.02 25.52
N GLY A 146 16.03 2.61 24.65
CA GLY A 146 17.39 2.14 24.36
C GLY A 146 17.46 0.88 23.49
N THR A 147 16.35 0.46 22.88
CA THR A 147 16.29 -0.69 21.96
C THR A 147 16.89 -0.38 20.59
N ILE A 148 16.83 0.89 20.17
CA ILE A 148 17.56 1.43 19.01
C ILE A 148 18.59 2.42 19.53
N THR A 149 19.84 2.25 19.12
CA THR A 149 20.98 3.09 19.56
C THR A 149 21.39 4.12 18.52
N ASN A 150 20.91 4.01 17.28
CA ASN A 150 21.14 5.01 16.24
C ASN A 150 20.71 6.42 16.71
N PRO A 151 21.63 7.42 16.74
CA PRO A 151 21.36 8.75 17.28
C PRO A 151 20.64 9.69 16.31
N ALA A 152 20.38 9.27 15.07
CA ALA A 152 19.65 10.09 14.11
C ALA A 152 18.21 10.38 14.59
N ASP A 153 17.67 11.53 14.18
CA ASP A 153 16.29 11.90 14.52
C ASP A 153 15.30 10.83 14.03
N ALA A 154 14.41 10.37 14.91
CA ALA A 154 13.38 9.38 14.59
C ALA A 154 12.54 9.73 13.34
N ALA A 155 12.27 11.01 13.10
CA ALA A 155 11.55 11.48 11.92
C ALA A 155 12.39 11.34 10.64
N VAL A 156 13.71 11.51 10.73
CA VAL A 156 14.62 11.23 9.60
C VAL A 156 14.65 9.74 9.32
N LEU A 157 14.72 8.90 10.35
CA LEU A 157 14.68 7.44 10.21
C LEU A 157 13.33 6.95 9.66
N GLY A 158 12.21 7.52 10.11
CA GLY A 158 10.88 7.23 9.57
C GLY A 158 10.77 7.62 8.09
N ARG A 159 11.29 8.79 7.71
CA ARG A 159 11.35 9.22 6.30
C ARG A 159 12.27 8.34 5.46
N TYR A 160 13.38 7.90 6.02
CA TYR A 160 14.26 6.93 5.39
C TYR A 160 13.52 5.62 5.11
N LEU A 161 12.78 5.07 6.08
CA LEU A 161 12.03 3.83 5.89
C LEU A 161 10.92 3.97 4.83
N ILE A 162 10.16 5.07 4.81
CA ILE A 162 9.14 5.25 3.75
C ILE A 162 9.79 5.42 2.37
N THR A 163 10.98 6.03 2.31
CA THR A 163 11.78 6.13 1.07
C THR A 163 12.24 4.74 0.60
N CYS A 164 12.76 3.92 1.51
CA CYS A 164 13.10 2.53 1.22
C CYS A 164 11.87 1.73 0.78
N TRP A 165 10.73 1.88 1.47
CA TRP A 165 9.49 1.20 1.09
C TRP A 165 9.06 1.51 -0.34
N ASN A 166 9.03 2.80 -0.70
CA ASN A 166 8.69 3.25 -2.04
C ASN A 166 9.70 2.72 -3.07
N GLY A 167 11.00 2.83 -2.78
CA GLY A 167 12.06 2.33 -3.65
C GLY A 167 11.99 0.82 -3.85
N LEU A 168 11.87 0.03 -2.79
CA LEU A 168 11.79 -1.43 -2.85
C LEU A 168 10.60 -1.92 -3.68
N ASN A 169 9.43 -1.27 -3.55
CA ASN A 169 8.24 -1.63 -4.32
C ASN A 169 8.39 -1.37 -5.83
N VAL A 170 9.34 -0.51 -6.24
CA VAL A 170 9.74 -0.34 -7.64
C VAL A 170 10.86 -1.31 -8.00
N THR A 171 11.95 -1.32 -7.23
CA THR A 171 13.17 -2.11 -7.46
C THR A 171 12.91 -3.61 -7.55
N ARG A 172 11.95 -4.14 -6.78
CA ARG A 172 11.60 -5.56 -6.84
C ARG A 172 11.14 -6.02 -8.23
N ARG A 173 10.58 -5.11 -9.04
CA ARG A 173 10.21 -5.40 -10.45
C ARG A 173 11.42 -5.57 -11.36
N MET A 174 12.56 -4.97 -10.99
CA MET A 174 13.83 -5.12 -11.71
C MET A 174 14.60 -6.38 -11.28
N HIS A 175 14.28 -6.90 -10.09
CA HIS A 175 15.00 -8.00 -9.47
C HIS A 175 14.01 -9.06 -8.95
N PRO A 176 13.63 -10.05 -9.78
CA PRO A 176 12.79 -11.16 -9.33
C PRO A 176 13.51 -12.12 -8.38
N ASN A 177 14.84 -12.01 -8.26
CA ASN A 177 15.62 -12.82 -7.33
C ASN A 177 15.42 -12.36 -5.89
N LYS A 178 14.78 -13.22 -5.10
CA LYS A 178 14.44 -12.98 -3.69
C LYS A 178 15.67 -12.79 -2.79
N GLU A 179 16.76 -13.51 -3.02
CA GLU A 179 17.95 -13.44 -2.19
C GLU A 179 18.66 -12.09 -2.31
N LYS A 180 18.79 -11.56 -3.53
CA LYS A 180 19.31 -10.19 -3.74
C LYS A 180 18.43 -9.14 -3.06
N MET A 181 17.12 -9.37 -3.00
CA MET A 181 16.22 -8.46 -2.30
C MET A 181 16.39 -8.53 -0.79
N LYS A 182 16.61 -9.72 -0.22
CA LYS A 182 16.89 -9.89 1.22
C LYS A 182 18.17 -9.16 1.63
N GLU A 183 19.22 -9.25 0.84
CA GLU A 183 20.48 -8.53 1.09
C GLU A 183 20.26 -7.01 1.13
N LEU A 184 19.57 -6.45 0.13
CA LEU A 184 19.26 -5.03 0.06
C LEU A 184 18.39 -4.57 1.26
N ILE A 185 17.34 -5.32 1.58
CA ILE A 185 16.47 -5.06 2.73
C ILE A 185 17.28 -5.12 4.04
N GLY A 186 18.17 -6.10 4.17
CA GLY A 186 19.04 -6.25 5.34
C GLY A 186 19.92 -5.03 5.58
N ILE A 187 20.61 -4.54 4.55
CA ILE A 187 21.41 -3.30 4.63
C ILE A 187 20.53 -2.11 5.01
N GLN A 188 19.36 -1.97 4.37
CA GLN A 188 18.47 -0.85 4.65
C GLN A 188 17.96 -0.86 6.10
N LEU A 189 17.66 -2.02 6.66
CA LEU A 189 17.17 -2.17 8.03
C LEU A 189 18.27 -2.11 9.09
N SER A 190 19.56 -2.18 8.70
CA SER A 190 20.69 -2.06 9.65
C SER A 190 20.72 -0.73 10.41
N ILE A 191 20.05 0.30 9.87
CA ILE A 191 19.89 1.60 10.53
C ILE A 191 18.96 1.55 11.75
N LEU A 192 18.20 0.48 11.94
CA LEU A 192 17.36 0.22 13.12
C LEU A 192 18.10 -0.62 14.18
N ALA A 193 19.39 -0.33 14.37
CA ALA A 193 20.27 -0.90 15.39
C ALA A 193 20.43 0.06 16.60
#